data_AF-A0A257MZP0-F1
#
_entry.id   AF-A0A257MZP0-F1
#
_cell.length_a   1.000
_cell.length_b   1.000
_cell.length_c   1.000
_cell.angle_alpha   90.00
_cell.angle_beta   90.00
_cell.angle_gamma   90.00
#
_symmetry.space_group_name_H-M   'P 1'
#
loop_
_entity.id
_entity.type
_entity.pdbx_description
1 polymer ?
#
loop_
_entity_poly.entity_id
_entity_poly.type
_entity_poly.pdbx_seq_one_letter_code
_entity_poly.pdbx_strand_id
1 'polypeptide(L)'
;MKKTLFITIAMLVSGSAFATTDHYLLRDGNHVQHLKVTEINKEFTVSADVDFEANTNEKDKPACSASISGEAKRMDKDKLILKKHSESEATYCELKIHLSETGAKIEQSKDCDNFATGICHFSSDGKELVKIK
;
A
#
# COMPACT_ATOMS: atom_id res chain seq x y z
N MET A 1 13.61 16.74 -61.89
CA MET A 1 14.44 16.11 -60.85
C MET A 1 13.91 16.55 -59.49
N LYS A 2 13.46 15.59 -58.68
CA LYS A 2 12.74 15.77 -57.41
C LYS A 2 13.71 16.30 -56.34
N LYS A 3 13.36 17.39 -55.66
CA LYS A 3 14.11 17.91 -54.49
C LYS A 3 13.52 17.29 -53.23
N THR A 4 14.33 16.49 -52.56
CA THR A 4 13.99 15.68 -51.40
C THR A 4 13.70 16.55 -50.19
N LEU A 5 12.53 16.31 -49.59
CA LEU A 5 12.08 16.85 -48.31
C LEU A 5 12.93 16.24 -47.19
N PHE A 6 13.71 17.05 -46.48
CA PHE A 6 14.35 16.62 -45.24
C PHE A 6 13.29 16.60 -44.14
N ILE A 7 12.76 15.41 -43.85
CA ILE A 7 11.93 15.15 -42.68
C ILE A 7 12.87 15.04 -41.48
N THR A 8 12.90 16.08 -40.66
CA THR A 8 13.57 16.09 -39.36
C THR A 8 12.82 15.10 -38.46
N ILE A 9 13.42 13.93 -38.25
CA ILE A 9 12.99 12.95 -37.26
C ILE A 9 13.30 13.57 -35.88
N ALA A 10 12.37 14.34 -35.35
CA ALA A 10 12.30 14.63 -33.92
C ALA A 10 11.93 13.30 -33.24
N MET A 11 12.95 12.48 -32.97
CA MET A 11 12.79 11.26 -32.20
C MET A 11 12.24 11.64 -30.84
N LEU A 12 10.98 11.25 -30.62
CA LEU A 12 10.39 11.16 -29.30
C LEU A 12 11.29 10.24 -28.47
N VAL A 13 12.16 10.83 -27.65
CA VAL A 13 12.74 10.14 -26.49
C VAL A 13 11.61 10.07 -25.46
N SER A 14 10.61 9.24 -25.73
CA SER A 14 9.65 8.81 -24.73
C SER A 14 10.42 7.98 -23.72
N GLY A 15 10.81 8.60 -22.59
CA GLY A 15 11.41 7.88 -21.47
C GLY A 15 10.45 6.77 -21.05
N SER A 16 10.91 5.52 -21.09
CA SER A 16 10.16 4.39 -20.58
C SER A 16 9.91 4.60 -19.09
N ALA A 17 8.66 4.90 -18.72
CA ALA A 17 8.25 4.93 -17.33
C ALA A 17 8.29 3.49 -16.80
N PHE A 18 9.23 3.21 -15.91
CA PHE A 18 9.26 1.94 -15.19
C PHE A 18 8.19 2.02 -14.10
N ALA A 19 7.20 1.14 -14.23
CA ALA A 19 6.17 0.93 -13.23
C ALA A 19 6.31 -0.49 -12.67
N THR A 20 6.37 -0.61 -11.35
CA THR A 20 6.28 -1.91 -10.67
C THR A 20 5.08 -1.89 -9.74
N THR A 21 4.47 -3.04 -9.54
CA THR A 21 3.40 -3.20 -8.55
C THR A 21 3.57 -4.54 -7.87
N ASP A 22 3.73 -4.49 -6.56
CA ASP A 22 3.83 -5.66 -5.70
C ASP A 22 2.58 -5.77 -4.84
N HIS A 23 2.14 -7.01 -4.65
CA HIS A 23 1.02 -7.36 -3.78
C HIS A 23 1.54 -8.24 -2.65
N TYR A 24 1.09 -7.98 -1.42
CA TYR A 24 1.46 -8.73 -0.22
C TYR A 24 0.19 -9.09 0.53
N LEU A 25 0.10 -10.33 1.01
CA LEU A 25 -1.11 -10.85 1.62
C LEU A 25 -0.80 -11.59 2.92
N LEU A 26 -1.53 -11.26 3.97
CA LEU A 26 -1.62 -12.04 5.19
C LEU A 26 -3.03 -12.61 5.31
N ARG A 27 -3.12 -13.92 5.57
CA ARG A 27 -4.36 -14.58 5.97
C ARG A 27 -4.12 -15.26 7.31
N ASP A 28 -4.94 -14.92 8.28
CA ASP A 28 -4.88 -15.46 9.63
C ASP A 28 -6.29 -15.87 10.07
N GLY A 29 -6.62 -17.15 9.87
CA GLY A 29 -8.00 -17.61 10.02
C GLY A 29 -8.93 -16.87 9.07
N ASN A 30 -9.92 -16.16 9.62
CA ASN A 30 -10.90 -15.36 8.86
C ASN A 30 -10.48 -13.90 8.68
N HIS A 31 -9.26 -13.52 9.10
CA HIS A 31 -8.72 -12.18 8.89
C HIS A 31 -7.86 -12.17 7.63
N VAL A 32 -8.21 -11.29 6.70
CA VAL A 32 -7.45 -11.06 5.48
C VAL A 32 -6.93 -9.63 5.49
N GLN A 33 -5.64 -9.50 5.20
CA GLN A 33 -4.98 -8.22 5.06
C GLN A 33 -4.18 -8.21 3.75
N HIS A 34 -4.43 -7.22 2.91
CA HIS A 34 -3.73 -7.01 1.66
C HIS A 34 -3.01 -5.67 1.66
N LEU A 35 -1.80 -5.68 1.10
CA LEU A 35 -0.99 -4.50 0.85
C LEU A 35 -0.59 -4.51 -0.62
N LYS A 36 -0.82 -3.38 -1.28
CA LYS A 36 -0.35 -3.10 -2.62
C LYS A 36 0.63 -1.95 -2.58
N VAL A 37 1.79 -2.14 -3.19
CA VAL A 37 2.82 -1.11 -3.34
C VAL A 37 3.09 -0.93 -4.82
N THR A 38 2.87 0.28 -5.31
CA THR A 38 3.13 0.65 -6.70
C THR A 38 4.25 1.69 -6.73
N GLU A 39 5.28 1.46 -7.55
CA GLU A 39 6.33 2.45 -7.84
C GLU A 39 6.20 2.90 -9.29
N ILE A 40 6.09 4.21 -9.51
CA ILE A 40 6.10 4.83 -10.85
C ILE A 40 7.05 6.01 -10.78
N ASN A 41 8.08 6.04 -11.64
CA ASN A 41 9.03 7.17 -11.68
C ASN A 41 9.65 7.52 -10.32
N LYS A 42 9.90 6.52 -9.45
CA LYS A 42 10.41 6.65 -8.06
C LYS A 42 9.41 7.23 -7.05
N GLU A 43 8.16 7.44 -7.43
CA GLU A 43 7.07 7.79 -6.53
C GLU A 43 6.36 6.50 -6.09
N PHE A 44 6.04 6.40 -4.80
CA PHE A 44 5.35 5.26 -4.23
C PHE A 44 3.90 5.59 -3.96
N THR A 45 3.01 4.73 -4.39
CA THR A 45 1.62 4.70 -3.94
C THR A 45 1.38 3.40 -3.20
N VAL A 46 0.80 3.51 -2.02
CA VAL A 46 0.44 2.37 -1.18
C VAL A 46 -1.08 2.30 -1.07
N SER A 47 -1.60 1.08 -1.05
CA SER A 47 -2.95 0.76 -0.59
C SER A 47 -2.85 -0.38 0.40
N ALA A 48 -3.46 -0.24 1.57
CA ALA A 48 -3.63 -1.31 2.53
C ALA A 48 -5.12 -1.49 2.80
N ASP A 49 -5.58 -2.74 2.78
CA ASP A 49 -6.96 -3.10 3.02
C ASP A 49 -7.04 -4.33 3.92
N VAL A 50 -8.08 -4.33 4.74
CA VAL A 50 -8.36 -5.38 5.71
C VAL A 50 -9.82 -5.79 5.61
N ASP A 51 -10.05 -7.08 5.75
CA ASP A 51 -11.37 -7.72 5.80
C ASP A 51 -11.32 -8.78 6.90
N PHE A 52 -11.86 -8.41 8.06
CA PHE A 52 -11.75 -9.20 9.28
C PHE A 52 -13.14 -9.66 9.70
N GLU A 53 -13.33 -10.97 9.64
CA GLU A 53 -14.50 -11.66 10.16
C GLU A 53 -14.17 -12.26 11.54
N ALA A 54 -15.05 -12.06 12.52
CA ALA A 54 -14.82 -12.49 13.89
C ALA A 54 -14.54 -14.00 13.97
N ASN A 55 -13.44 -14.37 14.62
CA ASN A 55 -13.14 -15.77 14.92
C ASN A 55 -13.71 -16.19 16.29
N THR A 56 -13.48 -17.45 16.70
CA THR A 56 -13.98 -18.00 17.96
C THR A 56 -13.54 -17.22 19.21
N ASN A 57 -12.40 -16.52 19.15
CA ASN A 57 -11.84 -15.74 20.25
C ASN A 57 -12.35 -14.28 20.26
N GLU A 58 -13.00 -13.84 19.18
CA GLU A 58 -13.55 -12.48 18.99
C GLU A 58 -15.06 -12.51 18.90
N LYS A 59 -15.66 -13.54 19.50
CA LYS A 59 -17.11 -13.72 19.58
C LYS A 59 -17.78 -12.41 20.00
N ASP A 60 -18.86 -12.07 19.30
CA ASP A 60 -19.68 -10.86 19.47
C ASP A 60 -19.07 -9.54 18.95
N LYS A 61 -17.85 -9.55 18.41
CA LYS A 61 -17.33 -8.39 17.66
C LYS A 61 -17.88 -8.40 16.23
N PRO A 62 -18.33 -7.25 15.70
CA PRO A 62 -18.82 -7.18 14.33
C PRO A 62 -17.68 -7.40 13.34
N ALA A 63 -17.99 -8.07 12.22
CA ALA A 63 -17.13 -8.07 11.05
C ALA A 63 -16.85 -6.63 10.60
N CYS A 64 -15.67 -6.40 10.05
CA CYS A 64 -15.29 -5.09 9.57
C CYS A 64 -14.42 -5.19 8.31
N SER A 65 -14.49 -4.14 7.51
CA SER A 65 -13.55 -3.90 6.43
C SER A 65 -13.13 -2.44 6.46
N ALA A 66 -11.84 -2.20 6.21
CA ALA A 66 -11.27 -0.86 6.14
C ALA A 66 -10.20 -0.82 5.06
N SER A 67 -10.02 0.35 4.46
CA SER A 67 -8.96 0.58 3.48
C SER A 67 -8.34 1.95 3.65
N ILE A 68 -7.06 2.04 3.33
CA ILE A 68 -6.31 3.28 3.34
C ILE A 68 -5.34 3.29 2.17
N SER A 69 -5.29 4.41 1.46
CA SER A 69 -4.45 4.55 0.29
C SER A 69 -3.94 5.98 0.13
N GLY A 70 -2.79 6.09 -0.53
CA GLY A 70 -2.15 7.37 -0.80
C GLY A 70 -0.69 7.23 -1.20
N GLU A 71 -0.07 8.39 -1.41
CA GLU A 71 1.36 8.49 -1.63
C GLU A 71 2.13 8.06 -0.37
N ALA A 72 3.21 7.32 -0.59
CA ALA A 72 4.15 6.91 0.44
C ALA A 72 5.53 7.51 0.17
N LYS A 73 6.23 7.86 1.24
CA LYS A 73 7.60 8.33 1.17
C LYS A 73 8.55 7.19 1.50
N ARG A 74 9.57 7.00 0.67
CA ARG A 74 10.67 6.10 0.97
C ARG A 74 11.55 6.72 2.05
N MET A 75 11.72 6.01 3.17
CA MET A 75 12.57 6.43 4.29
C MET A 75 13.95 5.78 4.24
N ASP A 76 13.99 4.56 3.73
CA ASP A 76 15.19 3.75 3.57
C ASP A 76 14.97 2.78 2.39
N LYS A 77 15.96 1.97 2.04
CA LYS A 77 15.88 0.99 0.93
C LYS A 77 14.59 0.15 0.99
N ASP A 78 14.25 -0.33 2.19
CA ASP A 78 13.17 -1.29 2.42
C ASP A 78 12.07 -0.74 3.34
N LYS A 79 11.95 0.59 3.47
CA LYS A 79 10.97 1.24 4.34
C LYS A 79 10.19 2.33 3.63
N LEU A 80 8.86 2.20 3.67
CA LEU A 80 7.92 3.21 3.19
C LEU A 80 7.09 3.75 4.34
N ILE A 81 6.72 5.03 4.27
CA ILE A 81 5.76 5.64 5.19
C ILE A 81 4.63 6.27 4.40
N LEU A 82 3.41 5.81 4.64
CA LEU A 82 2.19 6.46 4.20
C LEU A 82 1.65 7.31 5.35
N LYS A 83 1.25 8.55 5.08
CA LYS A 83 0.52 9.40 6.02
C LYS A 83 -0.77 9.86 5.38
N LYS A 84 -1.90 9.53 5.98
CA LYS A 84 -3.23 9.95 5.51
C LYS A 84 -3.91 10.78 6.59
N HIS A 85 -4.38 11.95 6.20
CA HIS A 85 -5.18 12.80 7.07
C HIS A 85 -6.58 12.20 7.25
N SER A 86 -7.10 12.21 8.48
CA SER A 86 -8.47 11.79 8.77
C SER A 86 -9.46 12.81 8.19
N GLU A 87 -10.54 12.35 7.60
CA GLU A 87 -11.57 13.25 7.06
C GLU A 87 -12.44 13.85 8.19
N SER A 88 -12.56 13.13 9.31
CA SER A 88 -13.41 13.51 10.44
C SER A 88 -12.65 14.16 11.60
N GLU A 89 -11.32 14.00 11.67
CA GLU A 89 -10.50 14.49 12.77
C GLU A 89 -9.21 15.17 12.28
N ALA A 90 -8.62 16.04 13.11
CA ALA A 90 -7.33 16.68 12.84
C ALA A 90 -6.13 15.75 13.16
N THR A 91 -6.24 14.48 12.79
CA THR A 91 -5.25 13.43 13.07
C THR A 91 -4.78 12.75 11.78
N TYR A 92 -3.61 12.12 11.84
CA TYR A 92 -3.02 11.43 10.70
C TYR A 92 -2.79 9.96 11.02
N CYS A 93 -3.40 9.07 10.24
CA CYS A 93 -2.98 7.68 10.24
C CYS A 93 -1.64 7.56 9.52
N GLU A 94 -0.65 7.02 10.21
CA GLU A 94 0.68 6.72 9.68
C GLU A 94 0.84 5.20 9.59
N LEU A 95 1.13 4.70 8.39
CA LEU A 95 1.54 3.32 8.17
C LEU A 95 3.03 3.28 7.85
N LYS A 96 3.80 2.56 8.67
CA LYS A 96 5.20 2.21 8.39
C LYS A 96 5.24 0.82 7.81
N ILE A 97 5.73 0.73 6.58
CA ILE A 97 5.76 -0.50 5.81
C ILE A 97 7.21 -0.92 5.66
N HIS A 98 7.50 -2.11 6.17
CA HIS A 98 8.81 -2.73 6.12
C HIS A 98 8.77 -3.80 5.05
N LEU A 99 9.44 -3.56 3.94
CA LEU A 99 9.52 -4.50 2.83
C LEU A 99 10.66 -5.50 3.06
N SER A 100 10.49 -6.71 2.55
CA SER A 100 11.53 -7.73 2.43
C SER A 100 11.49 -8.29 1.01
N GLU A 101 12.43 -9.17 0.66
CA GLU A 101 12.42 -9.83 -0.65
C GLU A 101 11.17 -10.68 -0.86
N THR A 102 10.61 -11.22 0.22
CA THR A 102 9.52 -12.20 0.20
C THR A 102 8.22 -11.69 0.79
N GLY A 103 8.22 -10.51 1.40
CA GLY A 103 7.08 -10.08 2.21
C GLY A 103 7.09 -8.61 2.62
N ALA A 104 6.16 -8.29 3.50
CA ALA A 104 6.05 -6.98 4.11
C ALA A 104 5.52 -7.10 5.55
N LYS A 105 5.82 -6.10 6.39
CA LYS A 105 5.20 -5.90 7.70
C LYS A 105 4.68 -4.49 7.82
N ILE A 106 3.59 -4.31 8.53
CA ILE A 106 2.95 -3.00 8.70
C ILE A 106 2.85 -2.68 10.18
N GLU A 107 3.35 -1.52 10.56
CA GLU A 107 3.08 -0.88 11.85
C GLU A 107 2.16 0.33 11.60
N GLN A 108 1.19 0.54 12.48
CA GLN A 108 0.27 1.69 12.40
C GLN A 108 0.43 2.64 13.58
N SER A 109 0.17 3.94 13.38
CA SER A 109 -0.04 4.86 14.48
C SER A 109 -1.38 4.61 15.17
N LYS A 110 -1.51 5.04 16.43
CA LYS A 110 -2.77 4.95 17.18
C LYS A 110 -3.92 5.71 16.49
N ASP A 111 -3.60 6.78 15.77
CA ASP A 111 -4.59 7.58 15.04
C ASP A 111 -5.26 6.81 13.88
N CYS A 112 -4.73 5.66 13.48
CA CYS A 112 -5.36 4.77 12.51
C CYS A 112 -6.64 4.11 13.02
N ASP A 113 -6.89 4.13 14.34
CA ASP A 113 -8.13 3.65 14.95
C ASP A 113 -9.35 4.50 14.51
N ASN A 114 -9.11 5.70 13.94
CA ASN A 114 -10.14 6.54 13.33
C ASN A 114 -10.48 6.14 11.88
N PHE A 115 -9.69 5.25 11.27
CA PHE A 115 -9.85 4.79 9.88
C PHE A 115 -10.36 3.35 9.81
N ALA A 116 -10.03 2.54 10.81
CA ALA A 116 -10.46 1.16 10.95
C ALA A 116 -11.19 1.01 12.28
N THR A 117 -12.43 0.51 12.25
CA THR A 117 -13.28 0.37 13.44
C THR A 117 -13.43 -1.09 13.85
N GLY A 118 -13.79 -1.32 15.11
CA GLY A 118 -14.04 -2.67 15.62
C GLY A 118 -12.75 -3.48 15.78
N ILE A 119 -12.68 -4.63 15.10
CA ILE A 119 -11.49 -5.52 15.13
C ILE A 119 -10.43 -5.14 14.08
N CYS A 120 -10.78 -4.29 13.13
CA CYS A 120 -9.92 -3.96 12.01
C CYS A 120 -8.77 -3.08 12.46
N HIS A 121 -7.58 -3.43 11.98
CA HIS A 121 -6.38 -2.63 12.11
C HIS A 121 -5.47 -2.95 10.92
N PHE A 122 -4.75 -1.95 10.43
CA PHE A 122 -3.77 -2.08 9.36
C PHE A 122 -2.41 -2.58 9.85
N SER A 123 -2.17 -2.66 11.16
CA SER A 123 -1.02 -3.38 11.72
C SER A 123 -1.04 -4.84 11.25
N SER A 124 0.14 -5.42 11.00
CA SER A 124 0.25 -6.87 10.75
C SER A 124 0.57 -7.66 12.01
N ASP A 125 0.59 -7.00 13.16
CA ASP A 125 0.91 -7.57 14.49
C ASP A 125 2.22 -8.35 14.50
N GLY A 126 3.21 -7.85 13.74
CA GLY A 126 4.51 -8.46 13.57
C GLY A 126 4.55 -9.67 12.62
N LYS A 127 3.38 -10.16 12.16
CA LYS A 127 3.25 -11.20 11.13
C LYS A 127 3.66 -10.63 9.77
N GLU A 128 4.20 -11.49 8.92
CA GLU A 128 4.63 -11.12 7.57
C GLU A 128 3.49 -11.33 6.57
N LEU A 129 3.17 -10.28 5.82
CA LEU A 129 2.37 -10.39 4.60
C LEU A 129 3.26 -10.97 3.52
N VAL A 130 2.88 -12.10 2.94
CA VAL A 130 3.67 -12.79 1.92
C VAL A 130 3.46 -12.12 0.57
N LYS A 131 4.54 -11.85 -0.16
CA LYS A 131 4.49 -11.32 -1.52
C LYS A 131 3.84 -12.34 -2.45
N ILE A 132 2.82 -11.93 -3.18
CA ILE A 132 2.11 -12.75 -4.17
C ILE A 132 2.43 -12.25 -5.59
N LYS A 133 2.49 -13.20 -6.53
CA LYS A 133 2.79 -12.96 -7.95
C LYS A 133 1.53 -12.82 -8.78
#